data_AF-A0A1H6JTD6-F1
#
_entry.id   AF-A0A1H6JTD6-F1
#
_cell.length_a   1.000
_cell.length_b   1.000
_cell.length_c   1.000
_cell.angle_alpha   90.00
_cell.angle_beta   90.00
_cell.angle_gamma   90.00
#
_symmetry.space_group_name_H-M   'P 1'
#
loop_
_entity.id
_entity.type
_entity.pdbx_description
1 polymer ?
#
loop_
_entity_poly.entity_id
_entity_poly.type
_entity_poly.pdbx_seq_one_letter_code
_entity_poly.pdbx_strand_id
1 'polypeptide(L)'
;MNDDKGIVSDSIADDEVTLRPVYTIPNNSILSGKLITGLIGRIPLDGQLTDPFRFSIKIIKKSFYANRHVNNVLQDVIASGTASGDLRLSCVRASIDSITFIFEDGTISDHKISDIGFITNEYGLPCIEGELITDAAQYLMTTSLLSGLSSAAKAVSEAQKTLTSNNNGSSSSSLTGSPSKLSAYSALSGGVDDAKDWFNQRTKSSFDVIFVPSGKSVKILTQEQINIDYDPNGRKLDHQLATGEWRNEILD
;
A
#
# COMPACT_ATOMS: atom_id res chain seq x y z
N MET A 1 43.70 -57.15 -4.77
CA MET A 1 42.47 -56.39 -5.07
C MET A 1 42.13 -55.54 -3.85
N ASN A 2 42.03 -54.24 -4.11
CA ASN A 2 41.53 -53.11 -3.32
C ASN A 2 41.04 -53.28 -1.88
N ASP A 3 41.59 -52.40 -1.06
CA ASP A 3 40.93 -51.70 0.05
C ASP A 3 39.53 -51.19 -0.32
N ASP A 4 38.56 -51.35 0.57
CA ASP A 4 37.48 -50.37 0.68
C ASP A 4 37.07 -50.20 2.15
N LYS A 5 37.53 -49.09 2.73
CA LYS A 5 37.10 -48.59 4.04
C LYS A 5 35.76 -47.88 3.83
N GLY A 6 34.66 -48.53 4.21
CA GLY A 6 33.36 -47.86 4.32
C GLY A 6 33.37 -46.85 5.46
N ILE A 7 33.53 -45.56 5.12
CA ILE A 7 33.30 -44.41 5.98
C ILE A 7 31.99 -43.73 5.50
N VAL A 8 31.05 -43.54 6.45
CA VAL A 8 29.95 -42.55 6.47
C VAL A 8 28.76 -42.87 5.54
N SER A 9 27.51 -42.84 5.99
CA SER A 9 26.86 -41.83 6.81
C SER A 9 25.80 -42.42 7.73
N ASP A 10 25.86 -42.01 8.99
CA ASP A 10 24.70 -42.02 9.88
C ASP A 10 23.70 -41.03 9.27
N SER A 11 22.59 -41.54 8.73
CA SER A 11 21.51 -40.71 8.24
C SER A 11 20.92 -39.99 9.45
N ILE A 12 21.30 -38.73 9.64
CA ILE A 12 20.56 -37.80 10.50
C ILE A 12 19.13 -37.82 9.96
N ALA A 13 18.24 -38.48 10.69
CA ALA A 13 16.81 -38.36 10.46
C ALA A 13 16.49 -36.87 10.65
N ASP A 14 16.19 -36.21 9.55
CA ASP A 14 15.54 -34.90 9.57
C ASP A 14 14.18 -35.17 10.26
N ASP A 15 14.06 -34.77 11.53
CA ASP A 15 12.81 -34.83 12.27
C ASP A 15 11.83 -33.90 11.53
N GLU A 16 11.13 -34.45 10.55
CA GLU A 16 10.17 -33.74 9.74
C GLU A 16 9.11 -33.18 10.70
N VAL A 17 9.14 -31.87 10.89
CA VAL A 17 8.26 -31.19 11.85
C VAL A 17 6.83 -31.38 11.37
N THR A 18 6.12 -32.30 12.01
CA THR A 18 4.72 -32.60 11.68
C THR A 18 3.82 -31.48 12.20
N LEU A 19 3.45 -30.57 11.30
CA LEU A 19 2.42 -29.58 11.55
C LEU A 19 1.12 -30.28 11.97
N ARG A 20 0.55 -29.85 13.09
CA ARG A 20 -0.68 -30.43 13.64
C ARG A 20 -1.87 -29.57 13.20
N PRO A 21 -2.79 -30.09 12.38
CA PRO A 21 -3.96 -29.32 11.99
C PRO A 21 -4.87 -29.06 13.19
N VAL A 22 -5.24 -27.80 13.41
CA VAL A 22 -6.07 -27.38 14.54
C VAL A 22 -7.44 -26.93 14.07
N TYR A 23 -7.48 -25.96 13.15
CA TYR A 23 -8.72 -25.39 12.62
C TYR A 23 -8.61 -25.07 11.14
N THR A 24 -9.76 -24.85 10.51
CA THR A 24 -9.85 -24.44 9.11
C THR A 24 -10.90 -23.35 8.99
N ILE A 25 -10.55 -22.25 8.34
CA ILE A 25 -11.48 -21.22 7.92
C ILE A 25 -11.84 -21.53 6.46
N PRO A 26 -13.09 -21.89 6.15
CA PRO A 26 -13.50 -22.14 4.77
C PRO A 26 -13.38 -20.89 3.89
N ASN A 27 -13.28 -21.11 2.58
CA ASN A 27 -13.50 -20.04 1.60
C ASN A 27 -14.92 -19.44 1.78
N ASN A 28 -15.09 -18.15 1.47
CA ASN A 28 -16.32 -17.37 1.59
C ASN A 28 -16.81 -17.23 3.04
N SER A 29 -15.90 -17.29 4.00
CA SER A 29 -16.19 -17.03 5.41
C SER A 29 -16.17 -15.54 5.69
N ILE A 30 -17.01 -15.11 6.64
CA ILE A 30 -17.05 -13.73 7.13
C ILE A 30 -16.45 -13.66 8.52
N LEU A 31 -15.27 -13.06 8.61
CA LEU A 31 -14.56 -12.84 9.87
C LEU A 31 -14.86 -11.44 10.38
N SER A 32 -15.02 -11.26 11.68
CA SER A 32 -15.34 -9.97 12.29
C SER A 32 -14.12 -9.45 13.01
N GLY A 33 -13.66 -8.24 12.68
CA GLY A 33 -12.47 -7.66 13.27
C GLY A 33 -12.63 -6.17 13.59
N LYS A 34 -11.62 -5.64 14.27
CA LYS A 34 -11.45 -4.20 14.48
C LYS A 34 -10.10 -3.75 13.95
N LEU A 35 -10.10 -2.61 13.27
CA LEU A 35 -8.88 -1.96 12.82
C LEU A 35 -7.97 -1.61 14.01
N ILE A 36 -6.71 -2.03 13.97
CA ILE A 36 -5.68 -1.63 14.94
C ILE A 36 -5.06 -0.31 14.47
N THR A 37 -4.72 -0.23 13.20
CA THR A 37 -4.24 0.99 12.53
C THR A 37 -5.39 1.67 11.80
N GLY A 38 -5.27 2.96 11.49
CA GLY A 38 -6.17 3.58 10.51
C GLY A 38 -5.98 2.96 9.12
N LEU A 39 -6.95 3.21 8.23
CA LEU A 39 -6.78 2.96 6.80
C LEU A 39 -6.40 4.27 6.12
N ILE A 40 -5.40 4.21 5.24
CA ILE A 40 -5.03 5.33 4.37
C ILE A 40 -5.09 4.79 2.95
N GLY A 41 -6.16 5.12 2.22
CA GLY A 41 -6.30 4.73 0.82
C GLY A 41 -5.79 5.83 -0.10
N ARG A 42 -4.61 5.65 -0.70
CA ARG A 42 -4.14 6.52 -1.79
C ARG A 42 -5.06 6.37 -3.00
N ILE A 43 -5.41 7.48 -3.64
CA ILE A 43 -6.16 7.45 -4.90
C ILE A 43 -5.22 6.98 -6.03
N PRO A 44 -5.55 5.92 -6.79
CA PRO A 44 -4.75 5.51 -7.93
C PRO A 44 -4.71 6.59 -9.02
N LEU A 45 -3.54 6.86 -9.57
CA LEU A 45 -3.35 7.74 -10.73
C LEU A 45 -3.08 6.87 -11.96
N ASP A 46 -3.79 7.12 -13.06
CA ASP A 46 -3.69 6.36 -14.32
C ASP A 46 -3.83 4.82 -14.15
N GLY A 47 -4.62 4.40 -13.16
CA GLY A 47 -4.85 2.99 -12.84
C GLY A 47 -3.73 2.29 -12.09
N GLN A 48 -2.66 3.01 -11.70
CA GLN A 48 -1.58 2.46 -10.89
C GLN A 48 -1.67 2.95 -9.44
N LEU A 49 -1.51 2.01 -8.51
CA LEU A 49 -1.43 2.27 -7.08
C LEU A 49 0.04 2.19 -6.64
N THR A 50 0.66 3.34 -6.44
CA THR A 50 2.07 3.43 -6.03
C THR A 50 2.19 3.47 -4.52
N ASP A 51 2.95 2.52 -3.96
CA ASP A 51 3.29 2.45 -2.53
C ASP A 51 2.03 2.51 -1.63
N PRO A 52 1.20 1.44 -1.66
CA PRO A 52 -0.02 1.40 -0.87
C PRO A 52 0.29 1.31 0.62
N PHE A 53 -0.48 2.04 1.44
CA PHE A 53 -0.32 1.95 2.89
C PHE A 53 -0.76 0.60 3.40
N ARG A 54 0.01 0.06 4.35
CA ARG A 54 -0.37 -1.15 5.07
C ARG A 54 -1.27 -0.84 6.24
N PHE A 55 -2.13 -1.79 6.57
CA PHE A 55 -2.99 -1.73 7.75
C PHE A 55 -3.01 -3.07 8.48
N SER A 56 -3.53 -3.06 9.71
CA SER A 56 -3.74 -4.27 10.49
C SER A 56 -5.08 -4.30 11.20
N ILE A 57 -5.62 -5.51 11.35
CA ILE A 57 -6.91 -5.82 11.96
C ILE A 57 -6.69 -6.86 13.06
N LYS A 58 -7.26 -6.62 14.23
CA LYS A 58 -7.42 -7.63 15.27
C LYS A 58 -8.75 -8.34 15.05
N ILE A 59 -8.73 -9.64 14.83
CA ILE A 59 -9.93 -10.42 14.58
C ILE A 59 -10.54 -10.86 15.92
N ILE A 60 -11.86 -10.80 16.02
CA ILE A 60 -12.60 -11.08 17.24
C ILE A 60 -12.70 -12.60 17.41
N LYS A 61 -12.35 -13.11 18.61
CA LYS A 61 -12.29 -14.55 18.95
C LYS A 61 -13.51 -15.40 18.54
N LYS A 62 -14.68 -14.83 18.29
CA LYS A 62 -15.90 -15.58 17.94
C LYS A 62 -16.15 -15.75 16.44
N SER A 63 -15.36 -15.15 15.55
CA SER A 63 -15.72 -15.09 14.12
C SER A 63 -15.19 -16.21 13.22
N PHE A 64 -14.27 -17.04 13.70
CA PHE A 64 -13.64 -18.09 12.88
C PHE A 64 -14.27 -19.47 13.05
N TYR A 65 -15.09 -19.66 14.08
CA TYR A 65 -15.54 -20.98 14.52
C TYR A 65 -16.87 -21.33 13.86
N ALA A 66 -16.83 -22.30 12.94
CA ALA A 66 -18.04 -22.95 12.45
C ALA A 66 -18.66 -23.83 13.57
N ASN A 67 -19.94 -24.16 13.44
CA ASN A 67 -20.60 -25.24 14.20
C ASN A 67 -20.46 -25.22 15.74
N ARG A 68 -20.63 -24.04 16.38
CA ARG A 68 -20.63 -23.89 17.85
C ARG A 68 -19.32 -24.30 18.56
N HIS A 69 -18.22 -24.45 17.83
CA HIS A 69 -16.92 -24.63 18.45
C HIS A 69 -16.50 -23.36 19.21
N VAL A 70 -15.85 -23.53 20.36
CA VAL A 70 -15.36 -22.43 21.19
C VAL A 70 -13.84 -22.34 21.01
N ASN A 71 -13.32 -21.12 20.91
CA ASN A 71 -11.88 -20.90 20.91
C ASN A 71 -11.26 -21.31 22.25
N ASN A 72 -10.42 -22.34 22.24
CA ASN A 72 -9.58 -22.73 23.38
C ASN A 72 -8.11 -22.88 23.02
N VAL A 73 -7.70 -22.48 21.80
CA VAL A 73 -6.35 -22.73 21.28
C VAL A 73 -5.66 -21.45 20.82
N LEU A 74 -6.41 -20.45 20.34
CA LEU A 74 -5.86 -19.20 19.84
C LEU A 74 -6.09 -18.06 20.83
N GLN A 75 -4.99 -17.44 21.28
CA GLN A 75 -5.05 -16.25 22.10
C GLN A 75 -5.41 -15.02 21.29
N ASP A 76 -4.85 -14.85 20.10
CA ASP A 76 -5.13 -13.70 19.24
C ASP A 76 -4.93 -14.05 17.76
N VAL A 77 -5.63 -13.30 16.90
CA VAL A 77 -5.45 -13.40 15.44
C VAL A 77 -5.38 -12.00 14.85
N ILE A 78 -4.35 -11.75 14.05
CA ILE A 78 -4.09 -10.46 13.43
C ILE A 78 -4.02 -10.66 11.92
N ALA A 79 -4.79 -9.88 11.17
CA ALA A 79 -4.67 -9.82 9.71
C ALA A 79 -4.02 -8.51 9.29
N SER A 80 -3.27 -8.53 8.21
CA SER A 80 -2.67 -7.35 7.62
C SER A 80 -2.80 -7.36 6.10
N GLY A 81 -2.64 -6.18 5.51
CA GLY A 81 -2.88 -6.02 4.09
C GLY A 81 -2.58 -4.62 3.59
N THR A 82 -3.07 -4.31 2.38
CA THR A 82 -2.84 -3.03 1.71
C THR A 82 -4.15 -2.34 1.34
N ALA A 83 -4.15 -1.01 1.36
CA ALA A 83 -5.33 -0.19 1.15
C ALA A 83 -5.19 0.73 -0.08
N SER A 84 -6.31 0.94 -0.78
CA SER A 84 -6.45 1.89 -1.88
C SER A 84 -7.73 2.72 -1.71
N GLY A 85 -7.70 3.98 -2.13
CA GLY A 85 -8.85 4.87 -2.02
C GLY A 85 -9.66 4.92 -3.31
N ASP A 86 -10.97 5.09 -3.18
CA ASP A 86 -11.89 5.41 -4.27
C ASP A 86 -12.46 6.82 -4.05
N LEU A 87 -11.96 7.78 -4.83
CA LEU A 87 -12.33 9.19 -4.70
C LEU A 87 -13.82 9.44 -4.97
N ARG A 88 -14.45 8.68 -5.88
CA ARG A 88 -15.85 8.89 -6.25
C ARG A 88 -16.80 8.45 -5.14
N LEU A 89 -16.42 7.40 -4.43
CA LEU A 89 -17.22 6.83 -3.34
C LEU A 89 -16.78 7.34 -1.96
N SER A 90 -15.69 8.11 -1.88
CA SER A 90 -15.11 8.58 -0.61
C SER A 90 -14.90 7.44 0.40
N CYS A 91 -14.36 6.32 -0.10
CA CYS A 91 -14.08 5.15 0.72
C CYS A 91 -12.73 4.50 0.42
N VAL A 92 -12.30 3.62 1.34
CA VAL A 92 -11.11 2.78 1.19
C VAL A 92 -11.53 1.35 0.85
N ARG A 93 -10.86 0.76 -0.15
CA ARG A 93 -10.85 -0.67 -0.42
C ARG A 93 -9.55 -1.26 0.11
N ALA A 94 -9.61 -2.44 0.71
CA ALA A 94 -8.41 -3.05 1.27
C ALA A 94 -8.42 -4.57 1.11
N SER A 95 -7.31 -5.10 0.63
CA SER A 95 -7.06 -6.54 0.50
C SER A 95 -6.19 -7.03 1.66
N ILE A 96 -6.34 -8.29 2.03
CA ILE A 96 -5.58 -8.98 3.07
C ILE A 96 -4.56 -9.88 2.39
N ASP A 97 -3.30 -9.78 2.82
CA ASP A 97 -2.16 -10.53 2.26
C ASP A 97 -1.40 -11.36 3.32
N SER A 98 -1.77 -11.21 4.60
CA SER A 98 -1.18 -11.95 5.70
C SER A 98 -2.17 -12.10 6.85
N ILE A 99 -2.15 -13.27 7.47
CA ILE A 99 -2.85 -13.56 8.71
C ILE A 99 -1.91 -14.30 9.66
N THR A 100 -1.86 -13.82 10.90
CA THR A 100 -1.00 -14.36 11.95
C THR A 100 -1.87 -14.87 13.09
N PHE A 101 -1.63 -16.11 13.48
CA PHE A 101 -2.27 -16.81 14.58
C PHE A 101 -1.32 -16.86 15.77
N ILE A 102 -1.79 -16.43 16.94
CA ILE A 102 -1.08 -16.53 18.20
C ILE A 102 -1.83 -17.54 19.07
N PHE A 103 -1.16 -18.64 19.39
CA PHE A 103 -1.68 -19.73 20.22
C PHE A 103 -1.64 -19.35 21.71
N GLU A 104 -2.48 -19.99 22.53
CA GLU A 104 -2.55 -19.76 23.98
C GLU A 104 -1.22 -20.06 24.70
N ASP A 105 -0.39 -20.95 24.14
CA ASP A 105 0.96 -21.25 24.65
C ASP A 105 2.03 -20.26 24.14
N GLY A 106 1.63 -19.23 23.39
CA GLY A 106 2.50 -18.22 22.82
C GLY A 106 3.15 -18.61 21.49
N THR A 107 2.86 -19.79 20.94
CA THR A 107 3.33 -20.17 19.60
C THR A 107 2.71 -19.25 18.53
N ILE A 108 3.48 -18.91 17.50
CA ILE A 108 3.08 -18.02 16.42
C ILE A 108 3.10 -18.80 15.11
N SER A 109 2.01 -18.74 14.36
CA SER A 109 1.91 -19.24 12.99
C SER A 109 1.53 -18.10 12.06
N ASP A 110 2.38 -17.80 11.08
CA ASP A 110 2.16 -16.71 10.12
C ASP A 110 1.90 -17.29 8.72
N HIS A 111 0.82 -16.83 8.11
CA HIS A 111 0.40 -17.22 6.77
C HIS A 111 0.45 -15.99 5.88
N LYS A 112 1.51 -15.90 5.07
CA LYS A 112 1.62 -14.89 4.01
C LYS A 112 1.10 -15.49 2.73
N ILE A 113 -0.12 -15.12 2.38
CA ILE A 113 -0.77 -15.61 1.16
C ILE A 113 -1.28 -14.40 0.43
N SER A 114 -0.89 -14.27 -0.84
CA SER A 114 -1.44 -13.21 -1.68
C SER A 114 -2.93 -13.46 -1.90
N ASP A 115 -3.77 -12.48 -1.55
CA ASP A 115 -5.22 -12.48 -1.82
C ASP A 115 -6.08 -13.41 -0.93
N ILE A 116 -5.82 -13.40 0.40
CA ILE A 116 -6.62 -14.12 1.41
C ILE A 116 -8.09 -13.66 1.39
N GLY A 117 -8.32 -12.41 1.02
CA GLY A 117 -9.63 -11.79 1.01
C GLY A 117 -9.57 -10.28 1.02
N PHE A 118 -10.72 -9.66 1.23
CA PHE A 118 -10.84 -8.21 1.35
C PHE A 118 -11.74 -7.81 2.51
N ILE A 119 -11.60 -6.56 2.93
CA ILE A 119 -12.41 -6.01 4.01
C ILE A 119 -13.73 -5.46 3.48
N THR A 120 -14.78 -5.60 4.27
CA THR A 120 -16.11 -5.05 4.00
C THR A 120 -16.66 -4.33 5.23
N ASN A 121 -17.62 -3.44 4.99
CA ASN A 121 -18.40 -2.85 6.07
C ASN A 121 -19.40 -3.88 6.65
N GLU A 122 -20.21 -3.48 7.63
CA GLU A 122 -21.17 -4.38 8.28
C GLU A 122 -22.26 -4.93 7.33
N TYR A 123 -22.42 -4.31 6.17
CA TYR A 123 -23.38 -4.69 5.12
C TYR A 123 -22.74 -5.54 4.00
N GLY A 124 -21.46 -5.91 4.12
CA GLY A 124 -20.77 -6.70 3.10
C GLY A 124 -20.28 -5.92 1.88
N LEU A 125 -20.27 -4.58 1.93
CA LEU A 125 -19.75 -3.75 0.84
C LEU A 125 -18.24 -3.55 0.98
N PRO A 126 -17.43 -3.79 -0.07
CA PRO A 126 -15.97 -3.62 -0.06
C PRO A 126 -15.58 -2.14 -0.25
N CYS A 127 -16.09 -1.28 0.63
CA CYS A 127 -15.94 0.17 0.55
C CYS A 127 -16.13 0.73 1.96
N ILE A 128 -15.03 1.00 2.65
CA ILE A 128 -15.02 1.52 4.01
C ILE A 128 -15.00 3.04 3.95
N GLU A 129 -16.14 3.67 4.26
CA GLU A 129 -16.28 5.13 4.25
C GLU A 129 -15.20 5.81 5.11
N GLY A 130 -14.65 6.90 4.58
CA GLY A 130 -13.62 7.72 5.20
C GLY A 130 -13.68 9.18 4.76
N GLU A 131 -12.70 9.96 5.20
CA GLU A 131 -12.59 11.39 4.92
C GLU A 131 -11.52 11.65 3.85
N LEU A 132 -11.83 12.47 2.85
CA LEU A 132 -10.87 12.89 1.84
C LEU A 132 -9.94 13.96 2.43
N ILE A 133 -8.66 13.65 2.46
CA ILE A 133 -7.58 14.62 2.67
C ILE A 133 -7.01 14.91 1.28
N THR A 134 -6.93 16.18 0.90
CA THR A 134 -6.50 16.62 -0.44
C THR A 134 -5.85 18.01 -0.40
N ASP A 135 -4.81 18.20 -1.21
CA ASP A 135 -4.17 19.49 -1.51
C ASP A 135 -4.57 20.02 -2.91
N ALA A 136 -5.54 19.39 -3.58
CA ALA A 136 -5.90 19.66 -4.97
C ALA A 136 -6.25 21.13 -5.23
N ALA A 137 -6.94 21.81 -4.30
CA ALA A 137 -7.28 23.23 -4.48
C ALA A 137 -6.02 24.12 -4.53
N GLN A 138 -5.04 23.85 -3.68
CA GLN A 138 -3.78 24.59 -3.66
C GLN A 138 -2.96 24.30 -4.91
N TYR A 139 -2.88 23.01 -5.31
CA TYR A 139 -2.24 22.61 -6.55
C TYR A 139 -2.86 23.28 -7.78
N LEU A 140 -4.18 23.29 -7.90
CA LEU A 140 -4.89 23.91 -9.01
C LEU A 140 -4.63 25.41 -9.08
N MET A 141 -4.69 26.12 -7.93
CA MET A 141 -4.36 27.54 -7.88
C MET A 141 -2.92 27.82 -8.33
N THR A 142 -1.95 27.08 -7.81
CA THR A 142 -0.53 27.25 -8.16
C THR A 142 -0.28 26.90 -9.63
N THR A 143 -0.87 25.82 -10.13
CA THR A 143 -0.73 25.41 -11.54
C THR A 143 -1.37 26.42 -12.49
N SER A 144 -2.54 26.97 -12.14
CA SER A 144 -3.19 28.04 -12.89
C SER A 144 -2.37 29.33 -12.88
N LEU A 145 -1.76 29.69 -11.75
CA LEU A 145 -0.85 30.84 -11.65
C LEU A 145 0.39 30.65 -12.54
N LEU A 146 1.08 29.50 -12.42
CA LEU A 146 2.26 29.18 -13.22
C LEU A 146 1.93 29.13 -14.73
N SER A 147 0.77 28.56 -15.07
CA SER A 147 0.30 28.53 -16.46
C SER A 147 -0.12 29.91 -16.97
N GLY A 148 -0.72 30.76 -16.13
CA GLY A 148 -1.11 32.13 -16.48
C GLY A 148 0.07 33.06 -16.75
N LEU A 149 1.22 32.80 -16.13
CA LEU A 149 2.47 33.50 -16.45
C LEU A 149 3.03 33.09 -17.82
N SER A 150 2.81 31.84 -18.24
CA SER A 150 3.30 31.32 -19.53
C SER A 150 2.57 31.90 -20.76
N SER A 151 1.31 32.34 -20.62
CA SER A 151 0.50 32.84 -21.75
C SER A 151 0.84 34.27 -22.16
N ALA A 152 1.37 35.10 -21.25
CA ALA A 152 1.87 36.43 -21.56
C ALA A 152 3.19 36.40 -22.37
N ALA A 153 4.01 35.36 -22.20
CA ALA A 153 5.29 35.23 -22.90
C ALA A 153 5.15 34.79 -24.37
N LYS A 154 4.20 33.89 -24.67
CA LYS A 154 3.98 33.38 -26.04
C LYS A 154 3.34 34.43 -26.97
N ALA A 155 2.39 35.23 -26.47
CA ALA A 155 1.72 36.27 -27.25
C ALA A 155 2.67 37.39 -27.73
N VAL A 156 3.66 37.78 -26.93
CA VAL A 156 4.66 38.78 -27.31
C VAL A 156 5.66 38.22 -28.34
N SER A 157 5.93 36.92 -28.30
CA SER A 157 6.83 36.24 -29.25
C SER A 157 6.18 35.94 -30.61
N GLU A 158 4.87 35.67 -30.66
CA GLU A 158 4.12 35.50 -31.92
C GLU A 158 3.71 36.83 -32.56
N ALA A 159 3.40 37.87 -31.76
CA ALA A 159 3.11 39.20 -32.28
C ALA A 159 4.32 39.90 -32.94
N GLN A 160 5.55 39.39 -32.73
CA GLN A 160 6.77 39.85 -33.43
C GLN A 160 7.19 38.95 -34.60
N LYS A 161 6.44 37.90 -34.93
CA LYS A 161 6.62 37.16 -36.18
C LYS A 161 5.82 37.83 -37.31
N THR A 162 6.32 38.94 -37.84
CA THR A 162 5.78 39.50 -39.07
C THR A 162 6.33 38.69 -40.25
N LEU A 163 5.54 37.79 -40.80
CA LEU A 163 5.82 37.19 -42.10
C LEU A 163 5.59 38.25 -43.18
N THR A 164 6.63 39.00 -43.53
CA THR A 164 6.59 39.87 -44.71
C THR A 164 6.82 39.01 -45.95
N SER A 165 5.73 38.56 -46.58
CA SER A 165 5.78 37.96 -47.92
C SER A 165 5.91 39.08 -48.95
N ASN A 166 7.15 39.33 -49.40
CA ASN A 166 7.39 40.10 -50.61
C ASN A 166 7.28 39.18 -51.83
N ASN A 167 6.71 39.72 -52.91
CA ASN A 167 6.28 39.02 -54.12
C ASN A 167 7.42 38.51 -55.03
N ASN A 168 8.57 38.10 -54.46
CA ASN A 168 9.74 37.65 -55.24
C ASN A 168 10.60 36.62 -54.47
N GLY A 169 10.01 35.44 -54.18
CA GLY A 169 10.67 34.13 -54.10
C GLY A 169 11.93 33.89 -53.23
N SER A 170 12.43 34.86 -52.48
CA SER A 170 13.59 34.70 -51.60
C SER A 170 13.21 35.01 -50.16
N SER A 171 13.23 33.97 -49.33
CA SER A 171 12.99 34.07 -47.89
C SER A 171 14.27 34.50 -47.20
N SER A 172 14.30 35.73 -46.68
CA SER A 172 15.31 36.14 -45.69
C SER A 172 14.60 36.70 -44.47
N SER A 173 14.80 36.07 -43.31
CA SER A 173 14.28 36.55 -42.03
C SER A 173 15.31 37.49 -41.41
N SER A 174 15.06 38.79 -41.44
CA SER A 174 15.87 39.75 -40.68
C SER A 174 15.10 40.25 -39.46
N LEU A 175 15.69 39.99 -38.29
CA LEU A 175 15.24 40.47 -36.99
C LEU A 175 15.37 42.01 -36.95
N THR A 176 14.26 42.72 -37.02
CA THR A 176 14.20 44.20 -37.08
C THR A 176 13.75 44.87 -35.78
N GLY A 177 13.52 44.10 -34.71
CA GLY A 177 13.37 44.63 -33.35
C GLY A 177 14.71 44.69 -32.62
N SER A 178 15.00 45.77 -31.90
CA SER A 178 16.25 45.96 -31.14
C SER A 178 16.64 44.68 -30.35
N PRO A 179 17.82 44.08 -30.61
CA PRO A 179 18.27 42.83 -29.96
C PRO A 179 18.35 42.90 -28.43
N SER A 180 18.35 44.11 -27.86
CA SER A 180 18.51 44.39 -26.44
C SER A 180 17.23 44.29 -25.60
N LYS A 181 16.03 44.29 -26.21
CA LYS A 181 14.75 44.13 -25.47
C LYS A 181 14.09 42.78 -25.65
N LEU A 182 14.48 41.97 -26.64
CA LEU A 182 13.93 40.65 -26.88
C LEU A 182 14.69 39.54 -26.12
N SER A 183 16.00 39.73 -25.91
CA SER A 183 16.86 38.81 -25.17
C SER A 183 16.62 38.80 -23.65
N ALA A 184 16.06 39.89 -23.09
CA ALA A 184 15.70 39.96 -21.68
C ALA A 184 14.46 39.10 -21.33
N TYR A 185 13.61 38.77 -22.30
CA TYR A 185 12.37 38.00 -22.08
C TYR A 185 12.43 36.58 -22.62
N SER A 186 13.31 36.27 -23.58
CA SER A 186 13.51 34.90 -24.09
C SER A 186 14.25 33.99 -23.09
N ALA A 187 14.97 34.56 -22.13
CA ALA A 187 15.62 33.79 -21.04
C ALA A 187 14.61 33.28 -19.99
N LEU A 188 13.40 33.86 -19.94
CA LEU A 188 12.35 33.46 -19.00
C LEU A 188 11.41 32.38 -19.54
N SER A 189 11.36 32.15 -20.86
CA SER A 189 10.39 31.20 -21.43
C SER A 189 10.75 29.73 -21.20
N GLY A 190 12.03 29.38 -21.04
CA GLY A 190 12.43 28.02 -20.66
C GLY A 190 12.16 27.71 -19.18
N GLY A 191 12.42 28.69 -18.30
CA GLY A 191 12.29 28.49 -16.85
C GLY A 191 10.85 28.32 -16.35
N VAL A 192 9.85 28.86 -17.05
CA VAL A 192 8.44 28.70 -16.63
C VAL A 192 7.89 27.32 -16.98
N ASP A 193 8.19 26.81 -18.18
CA ASP A 193 7.78 25.47 -18.58
C ASP A 193 8.54 24.42 -17.74
N ASP A 194 9.85 24.62 -17.49
CA ASP A 194 10.63 23.76 -16.58
C ASP A 194 10.14 23.82 -15.13
N ALA A 195 9.77 25.01 -14.61
CA ALA A 195 9.23 25.16 -13.26
C ALA A 195 7.84 24.52 -13.14
N LYS A 196 7.01 24.64 -14.18
CA LYS A 196 5.71 23.96 -14.26
C LYS A 196 5.90 22.45 -14.31
N ASP A 197 6.83 21.94 -15.11
CA ASP A 197 7.10 20.51 -15.21
C ASP A 197 7.73 19.95 -13.94
N TRP A 198 8.67 20.66 -13.32
CA TRP A 198 9.24 20.32 -12.02
C TRP A 198 8.18 20.31 -10.91
N PHE A 199 7.32 21.33 -10.87
CA PHE A 199 6.23 21.43 -9.91
C PHE A 199 5.20 20.31 -10.13
N ASN A 200 4.82 20.05 -11.39
CA ASN A 200 3.95 18.93 -11.76
C ASN A 200 4.58 17.60 -11.37
N GLN A 201 5.87 17.36 -11.63
CA GLN A 201 6.57 16.14 -11.24
C GLN A 201 6.60 15.94 -9.72
N ARG A 202 6.79 17.02 -8.95
CA ARG A 202 6.81 16.96 -7.49
C ARG A 202 5.42 16.86 -6.87
N THR A 203 4.40 17.38 -7.55
CA THR A 203 2.99 17.37 -7.09
C THR A 203 2.17 16.24 -7.71
N LYS A 204 2.73 15.44 -8.64
CA LYS A 204 2.16 14.15 -9.07
C LYS A 204 2.00 13.15 -7.90
N SER A 205 2.60 13.45 -6.75
CA SER A 205 2.34 12.79 -5.47
C SER A 205 1.32 13.57 -4.62
N SER A 206 0.35 14.26 -5.23
CA SER A 206 -0.70 15.01 -4.52
C SER A 206 -1.29 14.10 -3.45
N PHE A 207 -1.40 14.61 -2.24
CA PHE A 207 -1.81 13.82 -1.08
C PHE A 207 -3.33 13.63 -1.09
N ASP A 208 -3.86 13.07 -2.18
CA ASP A 208 -5.24 12.64 -2.28
C ASP A 208 -5.34 11.25 -1.63
N VAL A 209 -5.76 11.26 -0.37
CA VAL A 209 -5.96 10.04 0.41
C VAL A 209 -7.30 10.06 1.09
N ILE A 210 -7.89 8.87 1.21
CA ILE A 210 -9.08 8.68 2.03
C ILE A 210 -8.64 8.05 3.34
N PHE A 211 -8.91 8.75 4.43
CA PHE A 211 -8.53 8.35 5.77
C PHE A 211 -9.71 7.73 6.52
N VAL A 212 -9.46 6.58 7.15
CA VAL A 212 -10.40 5.94 8.09
C VAL A 212 -9.67 5.78 9.43
N PRO A 213 -10.25 6.24 10.55
CA PRO A 213 -9.62 6.08 11.85
C PRO A 213 -9.51 4.61 12.27
N SER A 214 -8.57 4.32 13.17
CA SER A 214 -8.46 3.01 13.82
C SER A 214 -9.67 2.71 14.71
N GLY A 215 -9.81 1.46 15.14
CA GLY A 215 -10.87 0.99 16.03
C GLY A 215 -12.22 0.72 15.36
N LYS A 216 -12.40 1.10 14.08
CA LYS A 216 -13.63 0.79 13.32
C LYS A 216 -13.81 -0.72 13.18
N SER A 217 -15.04 -1.18 13.40
CA SER A 217 -15.43 -2.57 13.15
C SER A 217 -15.50 -2.81 11.65
N VAL A 218 -14.89 -3.89 11.20
CA VAL A 218 -14.89 -4.32 9.79
C VAL A 218 -15.15 -5.82 9.73
N LYS A 219 -15.59 -6.29 8.56
CA LYS A 219 -15.65 -7.71 8.24
C LYS A 219 -14.54 -8.04 7.24
N ILE A 220 -14.05 -9.28 7.25
CA ILE A 220 -13.15 -9.81 6.24
C ILE A 220 -13.93 -10.91 5.53
N LEU A 221 -14.07 -10.80 4.21
CA LEU A 221 -14.60 -11.87 3.38
C LEU A 221 -13.42 -12.65 2.81
N THR A 222 -13.28 -13.92 3.21
CA THR A 222 -12.20 -14.79 2.72
C THR A 222 -12.49 -15.27 1.31
N GLN A 223 -11.44 -15.34 0.47
CA GLN A 223 -11.52 -15.81 -0.93
C GLN A 223 -10.87 -17.18 -1.14
N GLU A 224 -10.22 -17.70 -0.09
CA GLU A 224 -9.62 -19.01 -0.06
C GLU A 224 -9.81 -19.67 1.31
N GLN A 225 -9.49 -20.96 1.37
CA GLN A 225 -9.45 -21.70 2.63
C GLN A 225 -8.16 -21.39 3.37
N ILE A 226 -8.25 -21.06 4.65
CA ILE A 226 -7.10 -20.81 5.52
C ILE A 226 -7.00 -21.96 6.51
N ASN A 227 -5.93 -22.76 6.39
CA ASN A 227 -5.62 -23.79 7.36
C ASN A 227 -4.90 -23.17 8.55
N ILE A 228 -5.25 -23.57 9.76
CA ILE A 228 -4.63 -23.12 11.00
C ILE A 228 -3.93 -24.34 11.58
N ASP A 229 -2.65 -24.43 11.31
CA ASP A 229 -1.81 -25.54 11.73
C ASP A 229 -0.89 -25.08 12.86
N TYR A 230 -0.79 -25.89 13.91
CA TYR A 230 0.12 -25.68 15.03
C TYR A 230 1.45 -26.35 14.74
N ASP A 231 2.52 -25.55 14.80
CA ASP A 231 3.89 -26.03 14.73
C ASP A 231 4.46 -26.21 16.15
N PRO A 232 4.71 -27.45 16.62
CA PRO A 232 5.32 -27.68 17.94
C PRO A 232 6.70 -27.03 18.12
N ASN A 233 7.44 -26.85 17.02
CA ASN A 233 8.77 -26.23 16.98
C ASN A 233 8.71 -24.77 16.47
N GLY A 234 7.50 -24.24 16.28
CA GLY A 234 7.26 -22.91 15.76
C GLY A 234 7.81 -21.81 16.68
N ARG A 235 7.95 -20.61 16.13
CA ARG A 235 8.41 -19.45 16.91
C ARG A 235 7.41 -19.15 18.04
N LYS A 236 7.92 -18.91 19.24
CA LYS A 236 7.11 -18.58 20.42
C LYS A 236 7.38 -17.15 20.89
N LEU A 237 6.38 -16.54 21.55
CA LEU A 237 6.51 -15.24 22.20
C LEU A 237 7.44 -15.31 23.43
N ASP A 238 7.36 -16.41 24.17
CA ASP A 238 8.22 -16.68 25.32
C ASP A 238 8.78 -18.10 25.20
N HIS A 239 10.11 -18.19 25.11
CA HIS A 239 10.83 -19.45 25.00
C HIS A 239 11.12 -20.10 26.37
N GLN A 240 10.95 -19.37 27.49
CA GLN A 240 11.11 -19.91 28.85
C GLN A 240 9.89 -20.75 29.28
N LEU A 241 8.69 -20.41 28.78
CA LEU A 241 7.49 -21.24 28.96
C LEU A 241 7.64 -22.65 28.35
N ALA A 242 8.57 -22.84 27.40
CA ALA A 242 8.83 -24.13 26.76
C ALA A 242 9.75 -25.05 27.58
N THR A 243 10.61 -24.51 28.45
CA THR A 243 11.59 -25.29 29.24
C THR A 243 11.17 -25.50 30.69
N GLY A 244 10.08 -24.87 31.15
CA GLY A 244 9.62 -24.96 32.53
C GLY A 244 10.53 -24.25 33.54
N GLU A 245 11.53 -23.50 33.08
CA GLU A 245 12.46 -22.76 33.93
C GLU A 245 12.01 -21.31 34.05
N TRP A 246 11.23 -21.01 35.09
CA TRP A 246 11.08 -19.65 35.58
C TRP A 246 12.42 -19.19 36.16
N ARG A 247 13.28 -18.55 35.36
CA ARG A 247 14.33 -17.70 35.89
C ARG A 247 13.78 -16.28 35.96
N ASN A 248 13.56 -15.83 37.19
CA ASN A 248 13.32 -14.43 37.53
C ASN A 248 14.49 -13.57 37.03
N GLU A 249 14.45 -13.15 35.77
CA GLU A 249 15.22 -12.02 35.28
C GLU A 249 14.22 -10.97 34.82
N ILE A 250 14.03 -10.00 35.73
CA ILE A 250 13.42 -8.71 35.46
C ILE A 250 14.23 -8.12 34.29
N LEU A 251 13.61 -8.02 33.13
CA LEU A 251 14.12 -7.19 32.06
C LEU A 251 13.62 -5.76 32.33
N ASP A 252 14.56 -4.91 32.74
CA ASP A 252 14.41 -3.44 32.82
C ASP A 252 14.00 -2.84 31.46
#